data_AF-A0A4U7D8P5-F1
#
_entry.id   AF-A0A4U7D8P5-F1
#
_cell.length_a   1.000
_cell.length_b   1.000
_cell.length_c   1.000
_cell.angle_alpha   90.00
_cell.angle_beta   90.00
_cell.angle_gamma   90.00
#
_symmetry.space_group_name_H-M   'P 1'
#
loop_
_entity.id
_entity.type
_entity.pdbx_description
1 polymer ?
#
loop_
_entity_poly.entity_id
_entity_poly.type
_entity_poly.pdbx_seq_one_letter_code
_entity_poly.pdbx_strand_id
1 'polypeptide(L)'
;SDRFDHPISTGEALVPHSDHWPFVKRGIPGYMISGETEGRGRGWGHTHADTLDKLESRNLREQAILLTELVVDLAEADASIPRRDTDEIAAALEAEGKATGMKLTGDWAF
;
A
#
# COMPACT_ATOMS: atom_id res chain seq x y z
N SER A 1 7.67 6.19 -12.81
CA SER A 1 9.12 6.08 -12.61
C SER A 1 9.85 6.84 -13.70
N ASP A 2 9.90 6.30 -14.92
CA ASP A 2 10.70 6.83 -16.04
C ASP A 2 10.35 8.28 -16.42
N ARG A 3 9.05 8.63 -16.39
CA ARG A 3 8.57 10.00 -16.65
C ARG A 3 9.17 11.04 -15.70
N PHE A 4 9.48 10.66 -14.47
CA PHE A 4 9.96 11.55 -13.41
C PHE A 4 11.41 11.31 -13.01
N ASP A 5 12.09 10.35 -13.67
CA ASP A 5 13.43 9.89 -13.28
C ASP A 5 13.55 9.62 -11.77
N HIS A 6 12.50 9.03 -11.18
CA HIS A 6 12.42 8.75 -9.74
C HIS A 6 12.19 7.26 -9.48
N PRO A 7 13.04 6.61 -8.66
CA PRO A 7 12.95 5.19 -8.40
C PRO A 7 11.68 4.84 -7.62
N ILE A 8 11.01 3.77 -8.04
CA ILE A 8 9.88 3.19 -7.31
C ILE A 8 10.09 1.69 -7.19
N SER A 9 9.65 1.12 -6.07
CA SER A 9 9.55 -0.31 -5.86
C SER A 9 8.08 -0.70 -5.70
N THR A 10 7.65 -1.78 -6.36
CA THR A 10 6.29 -2.31 -6.25
C THR A 10 6.29 -3.51 -5.33
N GLY A 11 5.47 -3.46 -4.28
CA GLY A 11 5.20 -4.63 -3.42
C GLY A 11 4.12 -5.51 -4.02
N GLU A 12 4.31 -6.83 -4.02
CA GLU A 12 3.31 -7.79 -4.50
C GLU A 12 2.37 -8.29 -3.39
N ALA A 13 2.71 -8.06 -2.12
CA ALA A 13 1.98 -8.62 -0.99
C ALA A 13 0.76 -7.78 -0.58
N LEU A 14 -0.33 -8.45 -0.23
CA LEU A 14 -1.50 -7.82 0.38
C LEU A 14 -1.16 -7.27 1.78
N VAL A 15 -1.78 -6.13 2.12
CA VAL A 15 -1.62 -5.46 3.43
C VAL A 15 -2.97 -5.35 4.15
N PRO A 16 -3.39 -6.39 4.89
CA PRO A 16 -4.70 -6.41 5.56
C PRO A 16 -4.84 -5.47 6.76
N HIS A 17 -3.75 -4.83 7.18
CA HIS A 17 -3.69 -4.01 8.40
C HIS A 17 -3.47 -2.53 8.06
N SER A 18 -4.38 -1.97 7.26
CA SER A 18 -4.37 -0.56 6.83
C SER A 18 -5.77 -0.15 6.37
N ASP A 19 -6.04 1.16 6.29
CA ASP A 19 -7.38 1.74 6.05
C ASP A 19 -7.97 1.41 4.67
N HIS A 20 -7.13 1.02 3.70
CA HIS A 20 -7.58 0.58 2.38
C HIS A 20 -8.19 -0.84 2.40
N TRP A 21 -7.83 -1.68 3.39
CA TRP A 21 -8.21 -3.10 3.43
C TRP A 21 -9.73 -3.36 3.39
N PRO A 22 -10.60 -2.60 4.10
CA PRO A 22 -12.05 -2.79 4.02
C PRO A 22 -12.64 -2.67 2.61
N PHE A 23 -11.95 -1.97 1.70
CA PHE A 23 -12.33 -1.84 0.29
C PHE A 23 -11.72 -2.98 -0.54
N VAL A 24 -10.41 -3.23 -0.36
CA VAL A 24 -9.69 -4.28 -1.10
C VAL A 24 -10.31 -5.65 -0.90
N LYS A 25 -10.68 -6.01 0.34
CA LYS A 25 -11.32 -7.31 0.62
C LYS A 25 -12.68 -7.51 -0.08
N ARG A 26 -13.25 -6.45 -0.66
CA ARG A 26 -14.51 -6.46 -1.44
C ARG A 26 -14.26 -6.33 -2.95
N GLY A 27 -13.02 -6.53 -3.40
CA GLY A 27 -12.64 -6.46 -4.80
C GLY A 27 -12.39 -5.05 -5.33
N ILE A 28 -12.45 -4.01 -4.49
CA ILE A 28 -12.17 -2.63 -4.91
C ILE A 28 -10.65 -2.43 -4.94
N PRO A 29 -10.05 -2.06 -6.08
CA PRO A 29 -8.61 -1.83 -6.18
C PRO A 29 -8.15 -0.77 -5.17
N GLY A 30 -7.03 -1.04 -4.50
CA GLY A 30 -6.42 -0.14 -3.54
C GLY A 30 -4.94 -0.44 -3.40
N TYR A 31 -4.16 0.57 -3.06
CA TYR A 31 -2.73 0.47 -2.84
C TYR A 31 -2.36 1.16 -1.52
N MET A 32 -1.32 0.63 -0.88
CA MET A 32 -0.65 1.29 0.23
C MET A 32 0.71 1.76 -0.26
N ILE A 33 1.01 3.03 -0.02
CA ILE A 33 2.26 3.66 -0.45
C ILE A 33 3.02 4.10 0.79
N SER A 34 4.31 3.82 0.80
CA SER A 34 5.22 4.17 1.89
C SER A 34 6.59 4.52 1.32
N GLY A 35 7.36 5.32 2.06
CA GLY A 35 8.80 5.45 1.78
C GLY A 35 9.51 4.12 2.01
N GLU A 36 10.52 3.84 1.19
CA GLU A 36 11.38 2.68 1.35
C GLU A 36 12.31 2.87 2.54
N THR A 37 12.46 1.83 3.36
CA THR A 37 13.33 1.83 4.54
C THR A 37 14.34 0.71 4.42
N GLU A 38 15.59 0.95 4.82
CA GLU A 38 16.69 -0.05 4.75
C GLU A 38 16.45 -1.31 5.59
N GLY A 39 15.41 -1.35 6.43
CA GLY A 39 15.05 -2.50 7.24
C GLY A 39 13.56 -2.62 7.49
N ARG A 40 13.14 -3.77 8.05
CA ARG A 40 11.74 -4.13 8.37
C ARG A 40 11.19 -3.46 9.64
N GLY A 41 11.93 -2.54 10.25
CA GLY A 41 11.55 -1.88 11.50
C GLY A 41 10.60 -0.70 11.26
N ARG A 42 9.83 -0.31 12.28
CA ARG A 42 8.98 0.89 12.26
C ARG A 42 9.76 2.20 12.46
N GLY A 43 11.09 2.14 12.49
CA GLY A 43 11.95 3.28 12.82
C GLY A 43 11.55 3.88 14.17
N TRP A 44 11.21 5.17 14.14
CA TRP A 44 10.76 5.94 15.31
C TRP A 44 9.25 5.93 15.53
N GLY A 45 8.47 5.31 14.64
CA GLY A 45 7.01 5.35 14.67
C GLY A 45 6.44 4.89 16.01
N HIS A 46 5.45 5.63 16.51
CA HIS A 46 4.81 5.40 17.81
C HIS A 46 5.75 5.56 19.02
N THR A 47 6.80 6.38 18.90
CA THR A 47 7.67 6.76 20.03
C THR A 47 7.72 8.27 20.18
N HIS A 48 8.18 8.76 21.34
CA HIS A 48 8.47 10.19 21.53
C HIS A 48 9.56 10.74 20.61
N ALA A 49 10.37 9.87 19.99
CA ALA A 49 11.41 10.26 19.07
C ALA A 49 10.91 10.42 17.62
N ASP A 50 9.63 10.15 17.34
CA ASP A 50 8.98 10.40 16.05
C ASP A 50 8.83 11.92 15.84
N THR A 51 9.83 12.53 15.22
CA THR A 51 10.03 13.97 15.18
C THR A 51 10.53 14.40 13.80
N LEU A 52 10.22 15.65 13.42
CA LEU A 52 10.40 16.15 12.06
C LEU A 52 11.86 16.12 11.57
N ASP A 53 12.84 16.19 12.46
CA ASP A 53 14.26 16.20 12.09
C ASP A 53 14.75 14.87 11.48
N LYS A 54 13.93 13.80 11.53
CA LYS A 54 14.20 12.51 10.88
C LYS A 54 13.56 12.41 9.49
N LEU A 55 12.73 13.37 9.11
CA LEU A 55 12.08 13.39 7.81
C LEU A 55 13.02 14.03 6.78
N GLU A 56 13.36 13.26 5.74
CA GLU A 56 14.01 13.84 4.57
C GLU A 56 12.98 14.66 3.77
N SER A 57 13.12 15.99 3.82
CA SER A 57 12.17 16.93 3.21
C SER A 57 12.08 16.76 1.69
N ARG A 58 13.17 16.36 1.03
CA ARG A 58 13.18 16.08 -0.40
C ARG A 58 12.31 14.87 -0.73
N ASN A 59 12.46 13.77 0.02
CA ASN A 59 11.69 12.56 -0.19
C ASN A 59 10.18 12.80 -0.03
N LEU A 60 9.78 13.59 0.98
CA LEU A 60 8.37 13.95 1.16
C LEU A 60 7.81 14.70 -0.06
N ARG A 61 8.56 15.67 -0.59
CA ARG A 61 8.13 16.49 -1.74
C ARG A 61 8.06 15.66 -3.03
N GLU A 62 9.06 14.84 -3.28
CA GLU A 62 9.11 13.98 -4.47
C GLU A 62 7.97 12.95 -4.46
N GLN A 63 7.67 12.35 -3.30
CA GLN A 63 6.50 11.47 -3.15
C GLN A 63 5.19 12.22 -3.45
N ALA A 64 5.03 13.45 -2.96
CA ALA A 64 3.83 14.24 -3.22
C ALA A 64 3.62 14.52 -4.72
N ILE A 65 4.71 14.78 -5.47
CA ILE A 65 4.65 14.99 -6.92
C ILE A 65 4.18 13.71 -7.62
N LEU A 66 4.81 12.56 -7.33
CA LEU A 66 4.45 11.29 -7.94
C LEU A 66 3.02 10.86 -7.64
N LEU A 67 2.58 11.03 -6.39
CA LEU A 67 1.21 10.70 -5.98
C LEU A 67 0.19 11.61 -6.66
N THR A 68 0.50 12.89 -6.82
CA THR A 68 -0.38 13.83 -7.53
C THR A 68 -0.57 13.39 -8.98
N GLU A 69 0.51 12.99 -9.63
CA GLU A 69 0.48 12.55 -11.02
C GLU A 69 -0.24 11.21 -11.18
N LEU A 70 -0.06 10.28 -10.24
CA LEU A 70 -0.88 9.06 -10.17
C LEU A 70 -2.38 9.40 -10.03
N VAL A 71 -2.74 10.36 -9.17
CA VAL A 71 -4.14 10.78 -9.02
C VAL A 71 -4.70 11.36 -10.30
N VAL A 72 -3.93 12.16 -11.04
CA VAL A 72 -4.32 12.68 -12.36
C VAL A 72 -4.57 11.54 -13.33
N ASP A 73 -3.63 10.59 -13.46
CA ASP A 73 -3.74 9.44 -14.36
C ASP A 73 -4.99 8.58 -14.03
N LEU A 74 -5.30 8.39 -12.74
CA LEU A 74 -6.48 7.63 -12.29
C LEU A 74 -7.79 8.40 -12.43
N ALA A 75 -7.74 9.73 -12.53
CA ALA A 75 -8.91 10.59 -12.68
C ALA A 75 -9.27 10.85 -14.16
N GLU A 76 -8.48 10.36 -15.11
CA GLU A 76 -8.79 10.45 -16.53
C GLU A 76 -10.12 9.74 -16.85
N ALA A 77 -10.90 10.31 -17.78
CA ALA A 77 -12.24 9.80 -18.11
C ALA A 77 -12.21 8.35 -18.64
N ASP A 78 -11.12 7.98 -19.30
CA ASP A 78 -10.94 6.66 -19.90
C ASP A 78 -10.19 5.68 -18.97
N ALA A 79 -9.79 6.12 -17.77
CA ALA A 79 -9.13 5.27 -16.79
C ALA A 79 -10.12 4.23 -16.25
N SER A 80 -9.85 2.95 -16.51
CA SER A 80 -10.63 1.83 -16.01
C SER A 80 -9.75 0.89 -15.21
N ILE A 81 -10.06 0.71 -13.93
CA ILE A 81 -9.37 -0.20 -13.03
C ILE A 81 -10.35 -1.33 -12.67
N PRO A 82 -10.17 -2.54 -13.23
CA PRO A 82 -11.09 -3.62 -12.99
C PRO A 82 -11.08 -4.02 -11.52
N ARG A 83 -12.25 -4.39 -11.01
CA ARG A 83 -12.35 -5.05 -9.71
C ARG A 83 -11.71 -6.42 -9.75
N ARG A 84 -11.29 -6.89 -8.57
CA ARG A 84 -10.76 -8.24 -8.40
C ARG A 84 -11.80 -9.14 -7.74
N ASP A 85 -11.88 -10.39 -8.19
CA ASP A 85 -12.77 -11.37 -7.57
C ASP A 85 -12.31 -11.67 -6.13
N THR A 86 -13.28 -11.80 -5.23
CA THR A 86 -12.99 -12.06 -3.81
C THR A 86 -12.27 -13.38 -3.60
N ASP A 87 -12.54 -14.37 -4.45
CA ASP A 87 -11.87 -15.69 -4.41
C ASP A 87 -10.40 -15.58 -4.79
N GLU A 88 -10.04 -14.69 -5.72
CA GLU A 88 -8.64 -14.43 -6.05
C GLU A 88 -7.91 -13.72 -4.90
N ILE A 89 -8.59 -12.81 -4.19
CA ILE A 89 -8.02 -12.14 -3.02
C ILE A 89 -7.82 -13.15 -1.87
N ALA A 90 -8.78 -14.03 -1.64
CA ALA A 90 -8.66 -15.10 -0.66
C ALA A 90 -7.50 -16.04 -1.00
N ALA A 91 -7.39 -16.47 -2.26
CA ALA A 91 -6.29 -17.30 -2.74
C ALA A 91 -4.92 -16.62 -2.57
N ALA A 92 -4.83 -15.31 -2.83
CA ALA A 92 -3.59 -14.54 -2.62
C ALA A 92 -3.20 -14.50 -1.13
N LEU A 93 -4.15 -14.24 -0.22
CA LEU A 93 -3.88 -14.27 1.22
C LEU A 93 -3.42 -15.65 1.71
N GLU A 94 -3.93 -16.73 1.11
CA GLU A 94 -3.49 -18.09 1.39
C GLU A 94 -2.07 -18.35 0.87
N ALA A 95 -1.79 -17.97 -0.39
CA ALA A 95 -0.46 -18.09 -1.00
C ALA A 95 0.60 -17.28 -0.23
N GLU A 96 0.24 -16.12 0.31
CA GLU A 96 1.12 -15.28 1.14
C GLU A 96 1.22 -15.74 2.60
N GLY A 97 0.55 -16.83 2.98
CA GLY A 97 0.58 -17.39 4.34
C GLY A 97 -0.11 -16.54 5.41
N LYS A 98 -0.90 -15.53 5.00
CA LYS A 98 -1.62 -14.62 5.92
C LYS A 98 -2.91 -15.24 6.43
N ALA A 99 -3.54 -16.10 5.64
CA ALA A 99 -4.85 -16.68 5.94
C ALA A 99 -4.91 -17.41 7.28
N THR A 100 -3.90 -18.19 7.65
CA THR A 100 -3.89 -18.93 8.92
C THR A 100 -3.98 -17.98 10.12
N GLY A 101 -3.19 -16.90 10.12
CA GLY A 101 -3.23 -15.90 11.19
C GLY A 101 -4.59 -15.22 11.27
N MET A 102 -5.13 -14.81 10.13
CA MET A 102 -6.44 -14.13 10.06
C MET A 102 -7.60 -15.03 10.50
N LYS A 103 -7.57 -16.33 10.16
CA LYS A 103 -8.57 -17.31 10.61
C LYS A 103 -8.51 -17.49 12.13
N LEU A 104 -7.31 -17.46 12.72
CA LEU A 104 -7.12 -17.58 14.18
C LEU A 104 -7.56 -16.32 14.95
N THR A 105 -7.36 -15.13 14.39
CA THR A 105 -7.74 -13.87 15.04
C THR A 105 -9.20 -13.48 14.81
N GLY A 106 -9.91 -14.18 13.91
CA GLY A 106 -11.29 -13.83 13.51
C GLY A 106 -11.37 -12.71 12.46
N ASP A 107 -10.23 -12.34 11.85
CA ASP A 107 -10.15 -11.29 10.83
C ASP A 107 -10.36 -11.80 9.39
N TRP A 108 -10.49 -13.13 9.21
CA TRP A 108 -10.74 -13.73 7.91
C TRP A 108 -12.13 -13.34 7.38
N ALA A 109 -12.15 -12.70 6.21
CA ALA A 109 -13.35 -12.09 5.64
C ALA A 109 -14.00 -12.91 4.51
N PHE A 110 -13.50 -14.13 4.26
CA PHE A 110 -13.89 -15.00 3.15
C PHE A 110 -14.43 -16.36 3.63
#